data_AF-A0A6A4UWY1-F1
#
_entry.id   AF-A0A6A4UWY1-F1
#
_cell.length_a   1.000
_cell.length_b   1.000
_cell.length_c   1.000
_cell.angle_alpha   90.00
_cell.angle_beta   90.00
_cell.angle_gamma   90.00
#
_symmetry.space_group_name_H-M   'P 1'
#
loop_
_entity.id
_entity.type
_entity.pdbx_description
1 polymer ?
#
loop_
_entity_poly.entity_id
_entity_poly.type
_entity_poly.pdbx_seq_one_letter_code
_entity_poly.pdbx_strand_id
1 'polypeptide(L)'
;MDRMLAEVRAAFAGWPEAARFLADWPKVSELRACEASALPVCRWLAAMRGGPGTQAVLAEVQRLAGRLAWRQTYGAADFGDAFLQGYGWSEFIGLRGPVASERIACGVLLLGPGVTYPPHAHQAEELYLPISGGAEWQRGDAEFACVPVGQAIYHHSWMAHAMRTGAEPLAALYLWRGGDLAAKSVILPG
;
A
#
# COMPACT_ATOMS: atom_id res chain seq x y z
N MET A 1 13.14 4.75 -11.29
CA MET A 1 12.44 3.68 -10.54
C MET A 1 13.42 3.04 -9.56
N ASP A 2 14.67 2.81 -9.95
CA ASP A 2 15.70 2.17 -9.11
C ASP A 2 15.83 2.75 -7.70
N ARG A 3 15.92 4.08 -7.55
CA ARG A 3 15.98 4.73 -6.23
C ARG A 3 14.74 4.41 -5.39
N MET A 4 13.54 4.56 -5.94
CA MET A 4 12.28 4.18 -5.28
C MET A 4 12.35 2.74 -4.75
N LEU A 5 12.75 1.78 -5.59
CA LEU A 5 12.83 0.38 -5.19
C LEU A 5 13.88 0.13 -4.10
N ALA A 6 15.02 0.83 -4.16
CA ALA A 6 16.05 0.75 -3.14
C ALA A 6 15.54 1.28 -1.79
N GLU A 7 14.85 2.42 -1.78
CA GLU A 7 14.27 3.02 -0.57
C GLU A 7 13.14 2.15 0.01
N VAL A 8 12.27 1.57 -0.83
CA VAL A 8 11.24 0.62 -0.38
C VAL A 8 11.89 -0.59 0.26
N ARG A 9 12.87 -1.20 -0.40
CA ARG A 9 13.58 -2.37 0.12
C ARG A 9 14.27 -2.05 1.44
N ALA A 10 14.91 -0.88 1.56
CA ALA A 10 15.54 -0.43 2.79
C ALA A 10 14.53 -0.21 3.93
N ALA A 11 13.36 0.39 3.63
CA ALA A 11 12.31 0.63 4.62
C ALA A 11 11.76 -0.68 5.22
N PHE A 12 11.68 -1.74 4.43
CA PHE A 12 11.26 -3.07 4.90
C PHE A 12 12.39 -3.92 5.50
N ALA A 13 13.65 -3.67 5.16
CA ALA A 13 14.77 -4.55 5.54
C ALA A 13 15.00 -4.67 7.06
N GLY A 14 14.51 -3.71 7.85
CA GLY A 14 14.56 -3.75 9.32
C GLY A 14 13.54 -4.69 9.97
N TRP A 15 12.58 -5.23 9.20
CA TRP A 15 11.48 -6.03 9.71
C TRP A 15 11.69 -7.52 9.39
N PRO A 16 11.79 -8.41 10.39
CA PRO A 16 11.98 -9.85 10.17
C PRO A 16 10.91 -10.47 9.27
N GLU A 17 9.66 -10.03 9.39
CA GLU A 17 8.52 -10.49 8.59
C GLU A 17 8.72 -10.21 7.10
N ALA A 18 9.49 -9.17 6.74
CA ALA A 18 9.77 -8.83 5.36
C ALA A 18 10.75 -9.81 4.69
N ALA A 19 11.52 -10.61 5.44
CA ALA A 19 12.59 -11.43 4.90
C ALA A 19 12.13 -12.35 3.77
N ARG A 20 10.97 -13.00 3.95
CA ARG A 20 10.38 -13.89 2.93
C ARG A 20 9.99 -13.09 1.68
N PHE A 21 9.31 -11.96 1.84
CA PHE A 21 8.94 -11.08 0.72
C PHE A 21 10.18 -10.59 -0.05
N LEU A 22 11.20 -10.11 0.67
CA LEU A 22 12.43 -9.59 0.08
C LEU A 22 13.29 -10.65 -0.61
N ALA A 23 13.13 -11.94 -0.25
CA ALA A 23 13.76 -13.04 -0.98
C ALA A 23 13.19 -13.21 -2.41
N ASP A 24 11.94 -12.80 -2.63
CA ASP A 24 11.27 -12.86 -3.93
C ASP A 24 11.51 -11.60 -4.78
N TRP A 25 12.23 -10.60 -4.26
CA TRP A 25 12.48 -9.32 -4.92
C TRP A 25 13.07 -9.51 -6.34
N PRO A 26 12.47 -8.93 -7.38
CA PRO A 26 12.86 -9.21 -8.76
C PRO A 26 14.20 -8.56 -9.11
N LYS A 27 14.93 -9.20 -10.03
CA LYS A 27 16.01 -8.54 -10.77
C LYS A 27 15.37 -7.64 -11.82
N VAL A 28 15.63 -6.35 -11.74
CA VAL A 28 15.10 -5.38 -12.72
C VAL A 28 16.00 -5.39 -13.95
N SER A 29 15.49 -5.90 -15.07
CA SER A 29 16.17 -5.86 -16.37
C SER A 29 15.53 -4.84 -17.32
N GLU A 30 14.21 -4.69 -17.25
CA GLU A 30 13.43 -3.79 -18.09
C GLU A 30 12.20 -3.28 -17.31
N LEU A 31 11.71 -2.09 -17.67
CA LEU A 31 10.47 -1.54 -17.14
C LEU A 31 9.35 -1.71 -18.15
N ARG A 32 8.24 -2.29 -17.70
CA ARG A 32 6.96 -2.27 -18.42
C ARG A 32 6.48 -0.82 -18.53
N ALA A 33 6.01 -0.44 -19.72
CA ALA A 33 5.31 0.81 -19.91
C ALA A 33 3.98 0.80 -19.12
N CYS A 34 3.79 1.81 -18.27
CA CYS A 34 2.55 2.05 -17.56
C CYS A 34 2.08 3.47 -17.87
N GLU A 35 0.82 3.61 -18.25
CA GLU A 35 0.22 4.93 -18.43
C GLU A 35 0.06 5.60 -17.07
N ALA A 36 0.62 6.81 -16.94
CA ALA A 36 0.47 7.59 -15.72
C ALA A 36 -0.98 8.07 -15.61
N SER A 37 -1.50 8.05 -14.39
CA SER A 37 -2.86 8.53 -14.09
C SER A 37 -2.82 9.36 -12.81
N ALA A 38 -3.94 9.96 -12.43
CA ALA A 38 -4.10 10.62 -11.14
C ALA A 38 -5.46 10.28 -10.55
N LEU A 39 -5.53 10.23 -9.23
CA LEU A 39 -6.78 10.07 -8.49
C LEU A 39 -6.97 11.25 -7.52
N PRO A 40 -8.21 11.54 -7.10
CA PRO A 40 -8.46 12.66 -6.18
C PRO A 40 -7.66 12.59 -4.87
N VAL A 41 -7.41 11.38 -4.36
CA VAL A 41 -6.62 11.16 -3.13
C VAL A 41 -5.16 11.63 -3.25
N CYS A 42 -4.60 11.67 -4.46
CA CYS A 42 -3.20 12.06 -4.69
C CYS A 42 -2.93 13.52 -4.29
N ARG A 43 -3.96 14.38 -4.17
CA ARG A 43 -3.82 15.78 -3.74
C ARG A 43 -3.15 15.94 -2.37
N TRP A 44 -3.23 14.91 -1.53
CA TRP A 44 -2.66 14.92 -0.18
C TRP A 44 -1.15 14.66 -0.15
N LEU A 45 -0.59 14.02 -1.18
CA LEU A 45 0.80 13.55 -1.19
C LEU A 45 1.82 14.66 -0.92
N ALA A 46 1.65 15.85 -1.51
CA ALA A 46 2.63 16.93 -1.39
C ALA A 46 2.79 17.46 0.06
N ALA A 47 1.71 17.38 0.85
CA ALA A 47 1.70 17.85 2.24
C ALA A 47 2.15 16.78 3.24
N MET A 48 2.14 15.50 2.86
CA MET A 48 2.55 14.39 3.71
C MET A 48 4.01 14.51 4.16
N ARG A 49 4.28 14.02 5.38
CA ARG A 49 5.61 13.99 6.00
C ARG A 49 5.90 12.58 6.49
N GLY A 50 7.10 12.10 6.20
CA GLY A 50 7.52 10.77 6.59
C GLY A 50 7.88 10.74 8.06
N GLY A 51 7.72 9.58 8.68
CA GLY A 51 8.27 9.34 10.01
C GLY A 51 9.77 9.08 9.98
N PRO A 52 10.37 8.82 11.16
CA PRO A 52 11.74 8.30 11.25
C PRO A 52 11.92 7.07 10.33
N GLY A 53 12.97 7.08 9.52
CA GLY A 53 13.29 5.97 8.60
C GLY A 53 12.41 5.87 7.35
N THR A 54 11.33 6.64 7.21
CA THR A 54 10.39 6.54 6.07
C THR A 54 10.33 7.82 5.20
N GLN A 55 10.97 8.91 5.62
CA GLN A 55 11.00 10.17 4.85
C GLN A 55 11.62 10.02 3.46
N ALA A 56 12.66 9.19 3.29
CA ALA A 56 13.33 9.00 2.00
C ALA A 56 12.42 8.27 0.99
N VAL A 57 11.74 7.20 1.42
CA VAL A 57 10.80 6.48 0.54
C VAL A 57 9.56 7.31 0.23
N LEU A 58 9.03 8.08 1.20
CA LEU A 58 7.93 9.01 0.94
C LEU A 58 8.32 10.08 -0.10
N ALA A 59 9.55 10.62 -0.01
CA ALA A 59 10.03 11.60 -0.97
C ALA A 59 10.10 11.02 -2.40
N GLU A 60 10.46 9.74 -2.55
CA GLU A 60 10.41 9.07 -3.86
C GLU A 60 8.97 8.87 -4.35
N VAL A 61 8.01 8.56 -3.46
CA VAL A 61 6.57 8.47 -3.81
C VAL A 61 6.08 9.82 -4.33
N GLN A 62 6.39 10.89 -3.60
CA GLN A 62 6.03 12.26 -3.99
C GLN A 62 6.68 12.65 -5.33
N ARG A 63 7.97 12.37 -5.51
CA ARG A 63 8.72 12.69 -6.73
C ARG A 63 8.19 11.94 -7.96
N LEU A 64 7.72 10.70 -7.78
CA LEU A 64 7.20 9.88 -8.86
C LEU A 64 5.68 9.97 -9.04
N ALA A 65 4.95 10.65 -8.16
CA ALA A 65 3.49 10.65 -8.12
C ALA A 65 2.83 10.89 -9.50
N GLY A 66 3.32 11.88 -10.27
CA GLY A 66 2.79 12.21 -11.61
C GLY A 66 3.21 11.25 -12.73
N ARG A 67 4.03 10.23 -12.43
CA ARG A 67 4.50 9.19 -13.36
C ARG A 67 3.96 7.80 -13.00
N LEU A 68 3.23 7.69 -11.91
CA LEU A 68 2.66 6.44 -11.41
C LEU A 68 1.28 6.20 -12.03
N ALA A 69 0.93 4.92 -12.17
CA ALA A 69 -0.40 4.50 -12.57
C ALA A 69 -1.25 4.28 -11.31
N TRP A 70 -1.95 5.33 -10.89
CA TRP A 70 -2.90 5.29 -9.76
C TRP A 70 -4.19 4.57 -10.15
N ARG A 71 -4.64 3.68 -9.26
CA ARG A 71 -5.74 2.74 -9.50
C ARG A 71 -6.67 2.66 -8.29
N GLN A 72 -7.89 2.22 -8.56
CA GLN A 72 -8.88 1.83 -7.55
C GLN A 72 -9.34 0.41 -7.88
N THR A 73 -9.39 -0.45 -6.87
CA THR A 73 -9.91 -1.82 -7.03
C THR A 73 -11.44 -1.86 -7.03
N TYR A 74 -12.05 -0.85 -6.42
CA TYR A 74 -13.48 -0.76 -6.17
C TYR A 74 -14.08 0.39 -6.96
N GLY A 75 -15.34 0.24 -7.35
CA GLY A 75 -16.16 1.29 -7.94
C GLY A 75 -17.14 1.89 -6.94
N ALA A 76 -17.90 2.90 -7.40
CA ALA A 76 -18.89 3.58 -6.57
C ALA A 76 -20.00 2.63 -6.11
N ALA A 77 -20.28 1.56 -6.87
CA ALA A 77 -21.22 0.53 -6.48
C ALA A 77 -20.74 -0.33 -5.30
N ASP A 78 -19.42 -0.44 -5.07
CA ASP A 78 -18.88 -1.17 -3.93
C ASP A 78 -18.90 -0.29 -2.66
N PHE A 79 -18.42 0.97 -2.74
CA PHE A 79 -18.13 1.80 -1.57
C PHE A 79 -18.59 3.26 -1.64
N GLY A 80 -19.31 3.65 -2.70
CA GLY A 80 -19.78 5.00 -2.92
C GLY A 80 -18.69 6.00 -3.33
N ASP A 81 -19.12 7.13 -3.86
CA ASP A 81 -18.20 8.16 -4.39
C ASP A 81 -17.33 8.77 -3.30
N ALA A 82 -17.85 8.93 -2.09
CA ALA A 82 -17.11 9.51 -0.97
C ALA A 82 -15.83 8.72 -0.64
N PHE A 83 -15.91 7.38 -0.63
CA PHE A 83 -14.75 6.53 -0.42
C PHE A 83 -13.74 6.68 -1.58
N LEU A 84 -14.22 6.68 -2.83
CA LEU A 84 -13.36 6.83 -4.00
C LEU A 84 -12.64 8.18 -4.09
N GLN A 85 -13.17 9.24 -3.45
CA GLN A 85 -12.45 10.51 -3.35
C GLN A 85 -11.23 10.44 -2.42
N GLY A 86 -11.21 9.46 -1.51
CA GLY A 86 -10.18 9.29 -0.48
C GLY A 86 -9.39 7.99 -0.60
N TYR A 87 -9.56 7.19 -1.65
CA TYR A 87 -8.90 5.89 -1.78
C TYR A 87 -8.16 5.77 -3.12
N GLY A 88 -6.97 5.18 -3.08
CA GLY A 88 -6.26 4.81 -4.29
C GLY A 88 -4.92 4.16 -3.97
N TRP A 89 -4.40 3.39 -4.91
CA TRP A 89 -3.10 2.75 -4.78
C TRP A 89 -2.33 2.79 -6.11
N SER A 90 -1.03 2.61 -6.03
CA SER A 90 -0.18 2.40 -7.21
C SER A 90 0.78 1.26 -6.94
N GLU A 91 0.97 0.40 -7.92
CA GLU A 91 1.90 -0.74 -7.86
C GLU A 91 3.23 -0.39 -8.54
N PHE A 92 4.35 -0.72 -7.89
CA PHE A 92 5.71 -0.53 -8.38
C PHE A 92 6.28 -1.83 -8.96
N ILE A 93 6.06 -2.94 -8.23
CA ILE A 93 6.44 -4.30 -8.62
C ILE A 93 5.18 -5.15 -8.62
N GLY A 94 4.98 -5.99 -9.64
CA GLY A 94 3.92 -6.97 -9.66
C GLY A 94 3.34 -7.19 -11.06
N LEU A 95 2.06 -7.55 -11.10
CA LEU A 95 1.36 -7.86 -12.34
C LEU A 95 0.89 -6.62 -13.10
N ARG A 96 0.89 -5.44 -12.48
CA ARG A 96 0.33 -4.17 -13.00
C ARG A 96 1.33 -3.02 -12.96
N GLY A 97 2.36 -3.11 -12.11
CA GLY A 97 3.41 -2.12 -11.98
C GLY A 97 4.43 -2.13 -13.12
N PRO A 98 5.33 -1.13 -13.15
CA PRO A 98 6.40 -1.02 -14.14
C PRO A 98 7.49 -2.09 -13.98
N VAL A 99 7.67 -2.68 -12.79
CA VAL A 99 8.56 -3.84 -12.62
C VAL A 99 7.72 -5.10 -12.58
N ALA A 100 7.85 -5.95 -13.60
CA ALA A 100 7.09 -7.19 -13.66
C ALA A 100 7.54 -8.19 -12.59
N SER A 101 6.58 -8.81 -11.91
CA SER A 101 6.83 -9.93 -10.99
C SER A 101 5.55 -10.74 -10.79
N GLU A 102 5.69 -12.06 -10.80
CA GLU A 102 4.61 -13.01 -10.48
C GLU A 102 4.73 -13.59 -9.06
N ARG A 103 5.82 -13.26 -8.34
CA ARG A 103 6.10 -13.81 -6.99
C ARG A 103 5.85 -12.82 -5.86
N ILE A 104 5.95 -11.53 -6.16
CA ILE A 104 5.73 -10.43 -5.22
C ILE A 104 5.02 -9.28 -5.91
N ALA A 105 4.07 -8.68 -5.21
CA ALA A 105 3.53 -7.37 -5.54
C ALA A 105 4.00 -6.35 -4.48
N CYS A 106 4.31 -5.14 -4.90
CA CYS A 106 4.72 -4.06 -4.02
C CYS A 106 4.22 -2.73 -4.56
N GLY A 107 3.68 -1.90 -3.69
CA GLY A 107 3.19 -0.58 -4.06
C GLY A 107 2.95 0.31 -2.86
N VAL A 108 2.16 1.36 -3.09
CA VAL A 108 1.71 2.30 -2.07
C VAL A 108 0.19 2.41 -2.12
N LEU A 109 -0.43 2.37 -0.94
CA LEU A 109 -1.83 2.71 -0.69
C LEU A 109 -1.90 4.12 -0.13
N LEU A 110 -2.89 4.90 -0.59
CA LEU A 110 -3.28 6.16 -0.01
C LEU A 110 -4.71 6.10 0.52
N LEU A 111 -4.89 6.61 1.73
CA LEU A 111 -6.21 6.95 2.28
C LEU A 111 -6.21 8.45 2.63
N GLY A 112 -7.24 9.17 2.19
CA GLY A 112 -7.49 10.55 2.60
C GLY A 112 -7.98 10.63 4.05
N PRO A 113 -8.13 11.84 4.61
CA PRO A 113 -8.67 12.00 5.96
C PRO A 113 -10.10 11.45 6.10
N GLY A 114 -10.43 10.90 7.27
CA GLY A 114 -11.77 10.43 7.62
C GLY A 114 -12.25 9.22 6.81
N VAL A 115 -11.34 8.49 6.17
CA VAL A 115 -11.64 7.29 5.38
C VAL A 115 -11.54 6.05 6.27
N THR A 116 -12.60 5.25 6.29
CA THR A 116 -12.59 3.86 6.78
C THR A 116 -12.55 2.92 5.57
N TYR A 117 -11.50 2.11 5.49
CA TYR A 117 -11.43 0.97 4.59
C TYR A 117 -11.92 -0.27 5.36
N PRO A 118 -13.13 -0.78 5.06
CA PRO A 118 -13.78 -1.81 5.86
C PRO A 118 -13.00 -3.13 5.95
N PRO A 119 -13.37 -4.02 6.89
CA PRO A 119 -12.83 -5.36 6.98
C PRO A 119 -12.80 -6.08 5.63
N HIS A 120 -11.62 -6.55 5.26
CA HIS A 120 -11.40 -7.33 4.05
C HIS A 120 -10.33 -8.39 4.28
N ALA A 121 -10.31 -9.39 3.41
CA ALA A 121 -9.32 -10.45 3.44
C ALA A 121 -8.97 -10.89 2.01
N HIS A 122 -7.78 -11.43 1.83
CA HIS A 122 -7.32 -11.97 0.56
C HIS A 122 -6.33 -13.11 0.81
N GLN A 123 -6.11 -13.94 -0.21
CA GLN A 123 -5.26 -15.12 -0.07
C GLN A 123 -3.77 -14.76 0.09
N ALA A 124 -3.31 -13.67 -0.53
CA ALA A 124 -1.92 -13.27 -0.45
C ALA A 124 -1.54 -12.94 1.01
N GLU A 125 -0.36 -13.37 1.43
CA GLU A 125 0.22 -12.82 2.66
C GLU A 125 0.59 -11.36 2.37
N GLU A 126 0.37 -10.47 3.34
CA GLU A 126 0.60 -9.03 3.16
C GLU A 126 1.41 -8.45 4.31
N LEU A 127 2.30 -7.53 3.97
CA LEU A 127 3.03 -6.72 4.92
C LEU A 127 2.82 -5.24 4.58
N TYR A 128 2.10 -4.52 5.43
CA TYR A 128 2.01 -3.07 5.35
C TYR A 128 3.14 -2.40 6.12
N LEU A 129 3.54 -1.22 5.65
CA LEU A 129 4.40 -0.29 6.36
C LEU A 129 3.82 1.13 6.20
N PRO A 130 3.17 1.70 7.23
CA PRO A 130 2.78 3.11 7.21
C PRO A 130 4.04 3.98 7.06
N ILE A 131 4.08 4.84 6.06
CA ILE A 131 5.22 5.74 5.78
C ILE A 131 4.88 7.22 6.02
N SER A 132 3.60 7.55 6.17
CA SER A 132 3.14 8.90 6.53
C SER A 132 1.72 8.86 7.08
N GLY A 133 1.42 9.74 8.04
CA GLY A 133 0.09 9.92 8.62
C GLY A 133 -0.31 8.84 9.62
N GLY A 134 -1.04 9.24 10.67
CA GLY A 134 -1.61 8.31 11.64
C GLY A 134 -2.85 7.59 11.13
N ALA A 135 -2.92 6.28 11.33
CA ALA A 135 -4.12 5.48 11.09
C ALA A 135 -4.28 4.41 12.18
N GLU A 136 -5.52 4.01 12.40
CA GLU A 136 -5.87 2.84 13.19
C GLU A 136 -6.02 1.62 12.30
N TRP A 137 -5.57 0.49 12.79
CA TRP A 137 -5.51 -0.77 12.07
C TRP A 137 -6.20 -1.86 12.86
N GLN A 138 -6.99 -2.67 12.17
CA GLN A 138 -7.61 -3.87 12.72
C GLN A 138 -6.95 -5.11 12.12
N ARG A 139 -6.70 -6.13 12.93
CA ARG A 139 -6.14 -7.42 12.51
C ARG A 139 -6.93 -8.57 13.15
N GLY A 140 -7.51 -9.42 12.32
CA GLY A 140 -8.47 -10.44 12.77
C GLY A 140 -9.60 -9.79 13.56
N ASP A 141 -9.94 -10.39 14.69
CA ASP A 141 -11.02 -9.94 15.58
C ASP A 141 -10.55 -8.90 16.63
N ALA A 142 -9.31 -8.41 16.54
CA ALA A 142 -8.81 -7.38 17.45
C ALA A 142 -9.58 -6.06 17.26
N GLU A 143 -9.52 -5.20 18.28
CA GLU A 143 -9.98 -3.81 18.12
C GLU A 143 -9.02 -3.02 17.22
N PHE A 144 -9.55 -1.94 16.64
CA PHE A 144 -8.72 -0.94 15.96
C PHE A 144 -7.70 -0.34 16.92
N ALA A 145 -6.44 -0.30 16.51
CA ALA A 145 -5.36 0.30 17.28
C ALA A 145 -4.46 1.15 16.40
N CYS A 146 -3.97 2.26 16.93
CA CYS A 146 -2.96 3.09 16.25
C CYS A 146 -1.68 2.29 16.03
N VAL A 147 -1.15 2.33 14.82
CA VAL A 147 0.19 1.79 14.51
C VAL A 147 1.12 2.95 14.17
N PRO A 148 2.30 3.05 14.82
CA PRO A 148 3.29 4.07 14.51
C PRO A 148 3.74 4.05 13.05
N VAL A 149 4.00 5.24 12.50
CA VAL A 149 4.67 5.36 11.20
C VAL A 149 6.03 4.68 11.27
N GLY A 150 6.33 3.84 10.27
CA GLY A 150 7.54 3.04 10.20
C GLY A 150 7.45 1.67 10.88
N GLN A 151 6.31 1.33 11.52
CA GLN A 151 6.10 0.00 12.09
C GLN A 151 5.37 -0.94 11.13
N ALA A 152 5.97 -2.09 10.82
CA ALA A 152 5.37 -3.04 9.88
C ALA A 152 4.19 -3.81 10.49
N ILE A 153 3.23 -4.16 9.64
CA ILE A 153 1.97 -4.81 10.01
C ILE A 153 1.77 -6.01 9.12
N TYR A 154 2.01 -7.21 9.67
CA TYR A 154 1.88 -8.46 8.94
C TYR A 154 0.46 -9.02 9.01
N HIS A 155 -0.08 -9.40 7.86
CA HIS A 155 -1.34 -10.10 7.68
C HIS A 155 -1.07 -11.48 7.07
N HIS A 156 -1.52 -12.52 7.77
CA HIS A 156 -1.47 -13.88 7.22
C HIS A 156 -2.49 -14.02 6.08
N SER A 157 -2.31 -15.05 5.25
CA SER A 157 -3.33 -15.46 4.27
C SER A 157 -4.72 -15.53 4.91
N TRP A 158 -5.69 -14.86 4.29
CA TRP A 158 -7.09 -14.75 4.72
C TRP A 158 -7.35 -14.11 6.09
N MET A 159 -6.34 -13.50 6.72
CA MET A 159 -6.55 -12.71 7.92
C MET A 159 -7.37 -11.47 7.58
N ALA A 160 -8.53 -11.30 8.23
CA ALA A 160 -9.31 -10.09 8.14
C ALA A 160 -8.47 -8.88 8.60
N HIS A 161 -8.54 -7.78 7.88
CA HIS A 161 -7.92 -6.52 8.27
C HIS A 161 -8.73 -5.33 7.78
N ALA A 162 -8.64 -4.23 8.52
CA ALA A 162 -9.33 -2.98 8.23
C ALA A 162 -8.46 -1.79 8.65
N MET A 163 -8.80 -0.61 8.14
CA MET A 163 -8.02 0.60 8.35
C MET A 163 -8.94 1.80 8.51
N ARG A 164 -8.59 2.72 9.40
CA ARG A 164 -9.32 3.97 9.63
C ARG A 164 -8.35 5.13 9.78
N THR A 165 -8.57 6.18 9.01
CA THR A 165 -7.81 7.43 9.10
C THR A 165 -8.58 8.47 9.92
N GLY A 166 -7.83 9.27 10.68
CA GLY A 166 -8.35 10.43 11.39
C GLY A 166 -8.31 11.69 10.51
N ALA A 167 -7.86 12.81 11.07
CA ALA A 167 -7.70 14.06 10.35
C ALA A 167 -6.53 14.07 9.36
N GLU A 168 -5.55 13.18 9.53
CA GLU A 168 -4.40 13.06 8.65
C GLU A 168 -4.64 12.00 7.57
N PRO A 169 -4.16 12.24 6.33
CA PRO A 169 -4.16 11.21 5.29
C PRO A 169 -3.03 10.19 5.55
N LEU A 170 -3.27 8.94 5.18
CA LEU A 170 -2.30 7.84 5.28
C LEU A 170 -1.61 7.60 3.93
N ALA A 171 -0.30 7.38 3.97
CA ALA A 171 0.42 6.63 2.95
C ALA A 171 1.05 5.39 3.58
N ALA A 172 0.79 4.22 3.00
CA ALA A 172 1.35 2.96 3.46
C ALA A 172 1.90 2.15 2.28
N LEU A 173 3.13 1.67 2.40
CA LEU A 173 3.66 0.68 1.47
C LEU A 173 3.03 -0.68 1.75
N TYR A 174 2.86 -1.49 0.72
CA TYR A 174 2.44 -2.90 0.87
C TYR A 174 3.42 -3.81 0.14
N LEU A 175 3.62 -5.02 0.68
CA LEU A 175 4.20 -6.17 -0.01
C LEU A 175 3.18 -7.32 0.02
N TRP A 176 2.94 -7.96 -1.12
CA TRP A 176 2.09 -9.15 -1.24
C TRP A 176 2.91 -10.33 -1.75
N ARG A 177 2.67 -11.53 -1.22
CA ARG A 177 3.28 -12.78 -1.71
C ARG A 177 2.31 -13.95 -1.61
N GLY A 178 2.49 -14.93 -2.49
CA GLY A 178 1.68 -16.15 -2.51
C GLY A 178 0.23 -15.92 -2.96
N GLY A 179 -0.47 -17.02 -3.29
CA GLY A 179 -1.81 -16.96 -3.88
C GLY A 179 -1.84 -16.28 -5.25
N ASP A 180 -3.02 -15.84 -5.67
CA ASP A 180 -3.21 -15.02 -6.87
C ASP A 180 -3.00 -13.53 -6.55
N LEU A 181 -1.88 -12.95 -7.02
CA LEU A 181 -1.55 -11.53 -6.83
C LEU A 181 -2.49 -10.57 -7.59
N ALA A 182 -3.32 -11.08 -8.50
CA ALA A 182 -4.34 -10.27 -9.18
C ALA A 182 -5.68 -10.28 -8.44
N ALA A 183 -5.89 -11.17 -7.47
CA ALA A 183 -7.16 -11.35 -6.79
C ALA A 183 -7.62 -10.08 -6.06
N LYS A 184 -8.90 -9.75 -6.22
CA LYS A 184 -9.57 -8.70 -5.43
C LYS A 184 -9.79 -9.22 -4.01
N SER A 185 -9.60 -8.36 -3.01
CA SER A 185 -9.94 -8.70 -1.62
C SER A 185 -11.43 -8.96 -1.47
N VAL A 186 -11.77 -9.95 -0.65
CA VAL A 186 -13.13 -10.24 -0.23
C VAL A 186 -13.49 -9.26 0.89
N ILE A 187 -14.55 -8.48 0.68
CA ILE A 187 -15.08 -7.59 1.71
C ILE A 187 -15.89 -8.41 2.70
N LEU A 188 -15.62 -8.23 3.98
CA LEU A 188 -16.27 -8.95 5.06
C LEU A 188 -17.39 -8.09 5.66
N PRO A 189 -18.49 -8.70 6.13
CA PRO A 189 -19.49 -7.97 6.88
C PRO A 189 -18.88 -7.40 8.17
N GLY A 190 -19.27 -6.18 8.51
CA GLY A 190 -18.91 -5.51 9.77
C GLY A 190 -19.89 -5.79 10.90
#